data_AF-A2DYB4-F1
#
_entry.id   AF-A2DYB4-F1
#
_cell.length_a   1.000
_cell.length_b   1.000
_cell.length_c   1.000
_cell.angle_alpha   90.00
_cell.angle_beta   90.00
_cell.angle_gamma   90.00
#
_symmetry.space_group_name_H-M   'P 1'
#
loop_
_entity.id
_entity.type
_entity.pdbx_description
1 polymer ?
#
loop_
_entity_poly.entity_id
_entity_poly.type
_entity_poly.pdbx_seq_one_letter_code
_entity_poly.pdbx_strand_id
1 'polypeptide(L)'
;MIDTLKFLLPQLASLQSTGKYTFEEAYALIKEDMTPHQAAEILGQIIRSQFEDNVEMYIETLKLFREIEFNIRRSLWPPNKEAPHHFSKALRAKESTSVLDQKLIITILATCADPTGLNLRNVLSHGFSLDPSLAYPILSGIKSKLSEKIHFRKYEDFLFEDETKILLFHIDKKSINDFVLSGFDSIKNSKFIYQIENDGRMPVLQKAYQLYNDNLFDDALLLLFPILEHSMRVFAVKKLNLDDTRLCASSSEHFLSIKECLPAFPNDISEFISDILFFPEGPRIRDRLMHYTSPIFTPQITFLAFELFERLCFEYYVDDTEIDKDTVGKHEDIAQKKAWKLVFHPSRILEFEIFYCCELKPDKDLFEFYSSKTYARLIDGVKIAKGADSHTFKEDYINTFIRNDFKKIVCLFAYCIATSKNVKDTTITHFLNICNCPSKYANLGDSVRFVSTICSECAFLSRHCKKIEKELTLEKLTEFSHLNFGDM
;
A
#
# COMPACT_ATOMS: atom_id res chain seq x y z
N MET A 1 33.51 3.83 3.31
CA MET A 1 32.62 3.31 4.37
C MET A 1 31.60 4.38 4.65
N ILE A 2 30.33 4.10 4.39
CA ILE A 2 29.26 4.93 4.89
C ILE A 2 29.32 4.79 6.42
N ASP A 3 29.75 5.82 7.14
CA ASP A 3 29.61 5.85 8.60
C ASP A 3 28.12 6.07 8.91
N THR A 4 27.36 4.99 8.79
CA THR A 4 25.97 4.92 9.23
C THR A 4 25.97 5.04 10.75
N LEU A 5 25.21 6.00 11.28
CA LEU A 5 24.92 6.03 12.71
C LEU A 5 24.40 4.65 13.15
N LYS A 6 25.16 4.01 14.03
CA LYS A 6 24.91 2.64 14.51
C LYS A 6 23.76 2.63 15.50
N PHE A 7 22.52 2.64 15.01
CA PHE A 7 21.33 2.39 15.84
C PHE A 7 20.95 0.91 15.81
N LEU A 8 21.93 0.05 16.01
CA LEU A 8 21.72 -1.34 16.36
C LEU A 8 21.57 -1.42 17.87
N LEU A 9 20.62 -2.23 18.35
CA LEU A 9 20.69 -2.69 19.73
C LEU A 9 22.11 -3.22 20.01
N PRO A 10 22.69 -2.94 21.20
CA PRO A 10 23.95 -3.53 21.61
C PRO A 10 23.96 -5.06 21.46
N GLN A 11 22.82 -5.71 21.72
CA GLN A 11 22.63 -7.15 21.53
C GLN A 11 22.79 -7.56 20.06
N LEU A 12 22.18 -6.85 19.12
CA LEU A 12 22.33 -7.13 17.68
C LEU A 12 23.76 -6.87 17.20
N ALA A 13 24.40 -5.82 17.71
CA ALA A 13 25.80 -5.53 17.41
C ALA A 13 26.72 -6.65 17.92
N SER A 14 26.46 -7.21 19.11
CA SER A 14 27.25 -8.32 19.67
C SER A 14 27.12 -9.62 18.88
N LEU A 15 26.00 -9.83 18.18
CA LEU A 15 25.82 -10.98 17.31
C LEU A 15 26.71 -10.87 16.05
N GLN A 16 27.03 -9.66 15.60
CA GLN A 16 27.84 -9.41 14.40
C GLN A 16 29.34 -9.40 14.74
N SER A 17 29.99 -10.55 14.68
CA SER A 17 31.41 -10.68 15.00
C SER A 17 32.28 -10.86 13.73
N THR A 18 33.59 -10.97 13.88
CA THR A 18 34.50 -11.22 12.74
C THR A 18 34.17 -12.55 12.07
N GLY A 19 34.09 -12.53 10.74
CA GLY A 19 33.75 -13.71 9.96
C GLY A 19 34.75 -14.85 10.12
N LYS A 20 34.26 -16.05 10.46
CA LYS A 20 35.01 -17.30 10.62
C LYS A 20 34.49 -18.42 9.72
N TYR A 21 33.21 -18.38 9.37
CA TYR A 21 32.52 -19.48 8.70
C TYR A 21 31.94 -19.05 7.36
N THR A 22 31.93 -19.94 6.38
CA THR A 22 30.99 -19.86 5.26
C THR A 22 29.56 -20.13 5.73
N PHE A 23 28.56 -19.80 4.92
CA PHE A 23 27.16 -20.12 5.26
C PHE A 23 26.97 -21.63 5.52
N GLU A 24 27.56 -22.50 4.69
CA GLU A 24 27.39 -23.95 4.83
C GLU A 24 28.02 -24.48 6.13
N GLU A 25 29.19 -23.97 6.52
CA GLU A 25 29.84 -24.33 7.78
C GLU A 25 29.02 -23.85 8.98
N ALA A 26 28.56 -22.59 8.95
CA ALA A 26 27.69 -22.03 9.99
C ALA A 26 26.37 -22.82 10.09
N TYR A 27 25.75 -23.11 8.94
CA TYR A 27 24.53 -23.90 8.88
C TYR A 27 24.77 -25.29 9.46
N ALA A 28 25.87 -25.97 9.14
CA ALA A 28 26.20 -27.29 9.68
C ALA A 28 26.25 -27.30 11.23
N LEU A 29 26.72 -26.21 11.86
CA LEU A 29 26.79 -26.07 13.32
C LEU A 29 25.42 -25.85 13.99
N ILE A 30 24.41 -25.37 13.26
CA ILE A 30 23.06 -25.17 13.80
C ILE A 30 22.37 -26.53 14.01
N LYS A 31 21.79 -26.71 15.20
CA LYS A 31 21.02 -27.92 15.59
C LYS A 31 19.53 -27.62 15.72
N GLU A 32 18.70 -28.64 15.60
CA GLU A 32 17.23 -28.52 15.63
C GLU A 32 16.66 -28.10 17.00
N ASP A 33 17.42 -28.31 18.07
CA ASP A 33 17.06 -27.95 19.45
C ASP A 33 17.55 -26.54 19.86
N MET A 34 18.29 -25.85 18.97
CA MET A 34 18.79 -24.51 19.24
C MET A 34 17.67 -23.47 19.28
N THR A 35 17.88 -22.45 20.10
CA THR A 35 17.08 -21.22 20.04
C THR A 35 17.49 -20.34 18.84
N PRO A 36 16.59 -19.48 18.34
CA PRO A 36 16.95 -18.49 17.32
C PRO A 36 18.14 -17.60 17.71
N HIS A 37 18.29 -17.28 19.00
CA HIS A 37 19.42 -16.50 19.51
C HIS A 37 20.76 -17.24 19.35
N GLN A 38 20.83 -18.51 19.76
CA GLN A 38 22.04 -19.33 19.60
C GLN A 38 22.41 -19.52 18.12
N ALA A 39 21.41 -19.73 17.25
CA ALA A 39 21.65 -19.78 15.82
C ALA A 39 22.17 -18.44 15.27
N ALA A 40 21.67 -17.30 15.77
CA ALA A 40 22.14 -15.98 15.38
C ALA A 40 23.60 -15.72 15.76
N GLU A 41 24.08 -16.21 16.91
CA GLU A 41 25.50 -16.10 17.32
C GLU A 41 26.44 -16.83 16.34
N ILE A 42 25.98 -17.95 15.77
CA ILE A 42 26.71 -18.71 14.76
C ILE A 42 26.65 -17.98 13.41
N LEU A 43 25.46 -17.57 12.99
CA LEU A 43 25.25 -16.90 11.70
C LEU A 43 25.97 -15.54 11.63
N GLY A 44 26.05 -14.82 12.75
CA GLY A 44 26.78 -13.55 12.83
C GLY A 44 28.31 -13.68 12.80
N GLN A 45 28.83 -14.92 12.76
CA GLN A 45 30.23 -15.26 12.48
C GLN A 45 30.47 -15.62 11.00
N ILE A 46 29.51 -15.36 10.10
CA ILE A 46 29.71 -15.64 8.67
C ILE A 46 30.70 -14.65 8.05
N ILE A 47 31.52 -15.15 7.13
CA ILE A 47 32.46 -14.36 6.32
C ILE A 47 31.67 -13.34 5.51
N ARG A 48 32.07 -12.08 5.65
CA ARG A 48 31.48 -10.94 4.94
C ARG A 48 31.82 -10.99 3.46
N SER A 49 30.85 -10.70 2.60
CA SER A 49 31.10 -10.52 1.17
C SER A 49 31.95 -9.27 0.91
N GLN A 50 32.78 -9.32 -0.12
CA GLN A 50 33.54 -8.17 -0.59
C GLN A 50 32.78 -7.62 -1.81
N PHE A 51 32.02 -6.54 -1.61
CA PHE A 51 31.35 -5.82 -2.70
C PHE A 51 32.01 -4.45 -2.91
N GLU A 52 32.14 -4.06 -4.17
CA GLU A 52 32.71 -2.75 -4.54
C GLU A 52 31.71 -1.62 -4.30
N ASP A 53 30.42 -1.84 -4.61
CA ASP A 53 29.32 -0.91 -4.33
C ASP A 53 28.42 -1.43 -3.20
N ASN A 54 28.50 -0.77 -2.03
CA ASN A 54 27.69 -1.11 -0.86
C ASN A 54 26.19 -0.86 -1.06
N VAL A 55 25.81 0.07 -1.95
CA VAL A 55 24.40 0.42 -2.17
C VAL A 55 23.71 -0.65 -3.03
N GLU A 56 24.39 -1.13 -4.07
CA GLU A 56 23.88 -2.25 -4.87
C GLU A 56 23.73 -3.52 -4.04
N MET A 57 24.72 -3.84 -3.20
CA MET A 57 24.63 -4.96 -2.27
C MET A 57 23.44 -4.83 -1.31
N TYR A 58 23.16 -3.61 -0.84
CA TYR A 58 22.01 -3.36 0.03
C TYR A 58 20.67 -3.62 -0.68
N ILE A 59 20.52 -3.17 -1.93
CA ILE A 59 19.34 -3.45 -2.77
C ILE A 59 19.17 -4.96 -2.95
N GLU A 60 20.22 -5.67 -3.37
CA GLU A 60 20.16 -7.11 -3.59
C GLU A 60 19.84 -7.89 -2.32
N THR A 61 20.36 -7.44 -1.17
CA THR A 61 20.00 -7.99 0.14
C THR A 61 18.52 -7.81 0.45
N LEU A 62 17.96 -6.61 0.19
CA LEU A 62 16.53 -6.34 0.38
C LEU A 62 15.65 -7.18 -0.56
N LYS A 63 16.07 -7.37 -1.82
CA LYS A 63 15.39 -8.26 -2.78
C LYS A 63 15.38 -9.71 -2.30
N LEU A 64 16.54 -10.23 -1.88
CA LEU A 64 16.65 -11.59 -1.34
C LEU A 64 15.74 -11.80 -0.13
N PHE A 65 15.67 -10.82 0.76
CA PHE A 65 14.76 -10.87 1.91
C PHE A 65 13.29 -10.99 1.48
N ARG A 66 12.83 -10.13 0.56
CA ARG A 66 11.46 -10.18 0.02
C ARG A 66 11.17 -11.52 -0.64
N GLU A 67 12.11 -12.00 -1.44
CA GLU A 67 11.99 -13.27 -2.16
C GLU A 67 11.81 -14.45 -1.21
N ILE A 68 12.58 -14.52 -0.13
CA ILE A 68 12.48 -15.58 0.88
C ILE A 68 11.09 -15.62 1.52
N GLU A 69 10.62 -14.50 2.07
CA GLU A 69 9.32 -14.46 2.75
C GLU A 69 8.17 -14.77 1.78
N PHE A 70 8.21 -14.19 0.59
CA PHE A 70 7.19 -14.42 -0.43
C PHE A 70 7.14 -15.87 -0.88
N ASN A 71 8.29 -16.47 -1.23
CA ASN A 71 8.32 -17.84 -1.73
C ASN A 71 7.81 -18.83 -0.68
N ILE A 72 8.14 -18.63 0.60
CA ILE A 72 7.58 -19.44 1.69
C ILE A 72 6.06 -19.27 1.76
N ARG A 73 5.56 -18.03 1.84
CA ARG A 73 4.12 -17.76 1.97
C ARG A 73 3.33 -18.31 0.80
N ARG A 74 3.83 -18.13 -0.42
CA ARG A 74 3.10 -18.47 -1.63
C ARG A 74 3.18 -19.96 -1.98
N SER A 75 4.32 -20.60 -1.70
CA SER A 75 4.47 -22.03 -1.96
C SER A 75 3.65 -22.88 -0.98
N LEU A 76 3.49 -22.41 0.26
CA LEU A 76 2.89 -23.19 1.34
C LEU A 76 1.43 -22.80 1.66
N TRP A 77 1.02 -21.58 1.31
CA TRP A 77 -0.37 -21.13 1.41
C TRP A 77 -0.91 -20.75 0.03
N PRO A 78 -1.70 -21.63 -0.61
CA PRO A 78 -2.35 -21.31 -1.88
C PRO A 78 -3.37 -20.16 -1.68
N PRO A 79 -3.81 -19.49 -2.76
CA PRO A 79 -4.68 -18.31 -2.69
C PRO A 79 -5.97 -18.47 -1.86
N ASN A 80 -6.47 -19.69 -1.72
CA ASN A 80 -7.70 -19.98 -0.96
C ASN A 80 -7.45 -20.25 0.53
N LYS A 81 -6.21 -20.07 1.01
CA LYS A 81 -5.81 -20.35 2.38
C LYS A 81 -5.06 -19.15 2.94
N GLU A 82 -5.59 -18.58 4.02
CA GLU A 82 -4.94 -17.44 4.66
C GLU A 82 -3.66 -17.87 5.37
N ALA A 83 -2.55 -17.22 5.01
CA ALA A 83 -1.30 -17.35 5.74
C ALA A 83 -1.35 -16.51 7.02
N PRO A 84 -0.77 -16.98 8.14
CA PRO A 84 -0.63 -16.14 9.33
C PRO A 84 0.06 -14.82 9.00
N HIS A 85 -0.51 -13.70 9.47
CA HIS A 85 0.02 -12.37 9.16
C HIS A 85 1.48 -12.21 9.61
N HIS A 86 1.80 -12.63 10.84
CA HIS A 86 3.18 -12.59 11.35
C HIS A 86 4.03 -13.71 10.75
N PHE A 87 5.19 -13.36 10.19
CA PHE A 87 6.07 -14.31 9.52
C PHE A 87 6.61 -15.41 10.44
N SER A 88 6.92 -15.08 11.69
CA SER A 88 7.30 -16.07 12.72
C SER A 88 6.18 -17.09 13.00
N LYS A 89 4.91 -16.65 13.01
CA LYS A 89 3.75 -17.55 13.15
C LYS A 89 3.57 -18.40 11.89
N ALA A 90 3.82 -17.85 10.71
CA ALA A 90 3.78 -18.60 9.46
C ALA A 90 4.81 -19.74 9.47
N LEU A 91 6.08 -19.45 9.81
CA LEU A 91 7.16 -20.44 9.87
C LEU A 91 6.90 -21.59 10.87
N ARG A 92 6.15 -21.32 11.94
CA ARG A 92 5.77 -22.31 12.96
C ARG A 92 4.45 -23.02 12.67
N ALA A 93 3.75 -22.65 11.61
CA ALA A 93 2.49 -23.28 11.24
C ALA A 93 2.75 -24.66 10.62
N LYS A 94 1.72 -25.52 10.69
CA LYS A 94 1.79 -26.90 10.21
C LYS A 94 2.23 -26.99 8.74
N GLU A 95 1.81 -26.03 7.92
CA GLU A 95 2.16 -25.94 6.49
C GLU A 95 3.67 -25.78 6.28
N SER A 96 4.34 -25.02 7.15
CA SER A 96 5.80 -24.84 7.10
C SER A 96 6.52 -26.04 7.68
N THR A 97 6.13 -26.49 8.88
CA THR A 97 6.81 -27.58 9.59
C THR A 97 6.66 -28.93 8.91
N SER A 98 5.70 -29.10 7.99
CA SER A 98 5.58 -30.32 7.18
C SER A 98 6.51 -30.37 5.98
N VAL A 99 7.11 -29.24 5.58
CA VAL A 99 7.93 -29.13 4.36
C VAL A 99 9.37 -28.72 4.68
N LEU A 100 9.53 -27.78 5.61
CA LEU A 100 10.82 -27.26 6.05
C LEU A 100 11.28 -28.00 7.30
N ASP A 101 12.55 -28.41 7.33
CA ASP A 101 13.14 -28.97 8.53
C ASP A 101 13.32 -27.90 9.63
N GLN A 102 13.35 -28.35 10.88
CA GLN A 102 13.39 -27.48 12.05
C GLN A 102 14.65 -26.60 12.05
N LYS A 103 15.76 -27.13 11.54
CA LYS A 103 17.03 -26.41 11.39
C LYS A 103 16.91 -25.21 10.45
N LEU A 104 16.28 -25.38 9.28
CA LEU A 104 16.01 -24.30 8.35
C LEU A 104 15.04 -23.27 8.94
N ILE A 105 13.99 -23.73 9.63
CA ILE A 105 13.04 -22.86 10.33
C ILE A 105 13.76 -21.98 11.37
N ILE A 106 14.61 -22.56 12.21
CA ILE A 106 15.40 -21.82 13.21
C ILE A 106 16.32 -20.80 12.53
N THR A 107 16.98 -21.19 11.44
CA THR A 107 17.86 -20.30 10.68
C THR A 107 17.11 -19.08 10.13
N ILE A 108 15.92 -19.30 9.56
CA ILE A 108 15.07 -18.21 9.05
C ILE A 108 14.51 -17.37 10.19
N LEU A 109 14.09 -17.98 11.31
CA LEU A 109 13.62 -17.25 12.48
C LEU A 109 14.73 -16.34 13.03
N ALA A 110 15.92 -16.90 13.26
CA ALA A 110 17.10 -16.18 13.73
C ALA A 110 17.47 -15.01 12.82
N THR A 111 17.26 -15.15 11.52
CA THR A 111 17.67 -14.13 10.54
C THR A 111 16.57 -13.10 10.28
N CYS A 112 15.32 -13.52 10.08
CA CYS A 112 14.31 -12.73 9.38
C CYS A 112 13.04 -12.43 10.20
N ALA A 113 12.86 -13.01 11.39
CA ALA A 113 11.56 -12.96 12.05
C ALA A 113 11.61 -12.83 13.58
N ASP A 114 12.64 -13.37 14.23
CA ASP A 114 12.75 -13.37 15.68
C ASP A 114 13.45 -12.10 16.17
N PRO A 115 12.85 -11.34 17.10
CA PRO A 115 13.46 -10.13 17.64
C PRO A 115 14.70 -10.41 18.50
N THR A 116 14.91 -11.65 18.95
CA THR A 116 16.11 -12.07 19.70
C THR A 116 17.24 -12.60 18.80
N GLY A 117 16.97 -12.77 17.50
CA GLY A 117 17.95 -13.13 16.49
C GLY A 117 18.61 -11.89 15.87
N LEU A 118 19.22 -12.05 14.69
CA LEU A 118 19.76 -10.93 13.88
C LEU A 118 18.66 -9.97 13.41
N ASN A 119 17.42 -10.46 13.25
CA ASN A 119 16.25 -9.68 12.87
C ASN A 119 16.46 -8.77 11.64
N LEU A 120 17.16 -9.27 10.63
CA LEU A 120 17.54 -8.56 9.42
C LEU A 120 16.34 -7.94 8.71
N ARG A 121 15.16 -8.56 8.79
CA ARG A 121 13.90 -7.97 8.31
C ARG A 121 13.68 -6.59 8.89
N ASN A 122 13.60 -6.50 10.21
CA ASN A 122 13.30 -5.24 10.85
C ASN A 122 14.46 -4.28 10.64
N VAL A 123 15.69 -4.78 10.69
CA VAL A 123 16.86 -3.92 10.55
C VAL A 123 16.92 -3.29 9.15
N LEU A 124 16.82 -4.09 8.10
CA LEU A 124 16.89 -3.63 6.71
C LEU A 124 15.66 -2.81 6.29
N SER A 125 14.46 -3.32 6.57
CA SER A 125 13.21 -2.77 6.00
C SER A 125 12.75 -1.49 6.68
N HIS A 126 13.31 -1.16 7.84
CA HIS A 126 12.88 -0.02 8.66
C HIS A 126 14.00 1.00 8.90
N GLY A 127 15.11 0.88 8.17
CA GLY A 127 16.19 1.88 8.16
C GLY A 127 17.15 1.80 9.34
N PHE A 128 17.30 0.64 9.97
CA PHE A 128 18.34 0.42 10.96
C PHE A 128 19.65 -0.02 10.28
N SER A 129 20.78 0.29 10.92
CA SER A 129 22.10 -0.07 10.39
C SER A 129 22.29 -1.59 10.38
N LEU A 130 22.46 -2.20 9.21
CA LEU A 130 23.00 -3.55 9.06
C LEU A 130 24.22 -3.50 8.15
N ASP A 131 25.20 -4.35 8.40
CA ASP A 131 26.27 -4.62 7.46
C ASP A 131 25.75 -5.52 6.32
N PRO A 132 25.45 -4.99 5.11
CA PRO A 132 24.87 -5.79 4.04
C PRO A 132 25.85 -6.88 3.57
N SER A 133 27.16 -6.70 3.86
CA SER A 133 28.18 -7.69 3.57
C SER A 133 28.06 -8.96 4.43
N LEU A 134 27.45 -8.87 5.60
CA LEU A 134 27.07 -10.02 6.42
C LEU A 134 25.71 -10.58 6.00
N ALA A 135 24.75 -9.70 5.71
CA ALA A 135 23.38 -10.07 5.40
C ALA A 135 23.24 -10.88 4.11
N TYR A 136 23.91 -10.42 3.05
CA TYR A 136 23.86 -11.02 1.72
C TYR A 136 24.23 -12.52 1.72
N PRO A 137 25.39 -12.96 2.24
CA PRO A 137 25.74 -14.38 2.24
C PRO A 137 24.77 -15.23 3.07
N ILE A 138 24.21 -14.70 4.17
CA ILE A 138 23.21 -15.39 4.98
C ILE A 138 21.92 -15.62 4.17
N LEU A 139 21.36 -14.55 3.59
CA LEU A 139 20.11 -14.64 2.84
C LEU A 139 20.28 -15.46 1.56
N SER A 140 21.40 -15.34 0.86
CA SER A 140 21.72 -16.17 -0.30
C SER A 140 21.78 -17.65 0.08
N GLY A 141 22.40 -17.99 1.21
CA GLY A 141 22.44 -19.35 1.73
C GLY A 141 21.05 -19.89 2.10
N ILE A 142 20.25 -19.09 2.79
CA ILE A 142 18.85 -19.43 3.11
C ILE A 142 18.04 -19.67 1.83
N LYS A 143 18.16 -18.80 0.82
CA LYS A 143 17.50 -18.96 -0.47
C LYS A 143 17.89 -20.27 -1.14
N SER A 144 19.18 -20.61 -1.13
CA SER A 144 19.67 -21.89 -1.66
C SER A 144 19.00 -23.09 -0.96
N LYS A 145 19.02 -23.13 0.37
CA LYS A 145 18.38 -24.22 1.15
C LYS A 145 16.86 -24.27 0.97
N LEU A 146 16.20 -23.13 0.82
CA LEU A 146 14.77 -23.08 0.53
C LEU A 146 14.43 -23.64 -0.85
N SER A 147 15.24 -23.33 -1.87
CA SER A 147 15.00 -23.80 -3.23
C SER A 147 15.09 -25.33 -3.37
N GLU A 148 15.79 -26.00 -2.46
CA GLU A 148 15.83 -27.46 -2.34
C GLU A 148 14.52 -28.06 -1.79
N LYS A 149 13.72 -27.28 -1.06
CA LYS A 149 12.53 -27.75 -0.32
C LYS A 149 11.21 -27.28 -0.92
N ILE A 150 11.19 -26.11 -1.56
CA ILE A 150 9.98 -25.51 -2.13
C ILE A 150 10.23 -25.07 -3.58
N HIS A 151 9.28 -25.37 -4.46
CA HIS A 151 9.30 -24.89 -5.83
C HIS A 151 8.84 -23.44 -5.89
N PHE A 152 9.73 -22.56 -6.35
CA PHE A 152 9.41 -21.15 -6.54
C PHE A 152 8.45 -21.03 -7.73
N ARG A 153 7.18 -20.77 -7.43
CA ARG A 153 6.17 -20.55 -8.47
C ARG A 153 6.27 -19.12 -8.97
N LYS A 154 6.16 -18.93 -10.29
CA LYS A 154 5.95 -17.62 -10.89
C LYS A 154 4.50 -17.22 -10.63
N TYR A 155 4.28 -16.02 -10.10
CA TYR A 155 2.95 -15.46 -9.87
C TYR A 155 2.72 -14.30 -10.83
N GLU A 156 1.45 -13.97 -11.04
CA GLU A 156 1.07 -12.78 -11.79
C GLU A 156 1.56 -11.53 -11.05
N ASP A 157 2.03 -10.58 -11.86
CA ASP A 157 2.51 -9.29 -11.38
C ASP A 157 1.34 -8.48 -10.81
N PHE A 158 1.59 -7.77 -9.72
CA PHE A 158 0.63 -6.79 -9.21
C PHE A 158 0.85 -5.47 -9.94
N LEU A 159 -0.14 -5.04 -10.71
CA LEU A 159 -0.09 -3.81 -11.49
C LEU A 159 -0.85 -2.69 -10.76
N PHE A 160 -0.22 -1.53 -10.58
CA PHE A 160 -0.87 -0.34 -10.00
C PHE A 160 -1.69 0.46 -11.03
N GLU A 161 -2.29 -0.20 -12.02
CA GLU A 161 -2.97 0.51 -13.11
C GLU A 161 -4.18 1.31 -12.62
N ASP A 162 -4.99 0.71 -11.75
CA ASP A 162 -6.21 1.34 -11.25
C ASP A 162 -5.88 2.46 -10.26
N GLU A 163 -4.92 2.25 -9.36
CA GLU A 163 -4.42 3.28 -8.46
C GLU A 163 -3.81 4.45 -9.23
N THR A 164 -3.08 4.17 -10.31
CA THR A 164 -2.53 5.22 -11.19
C THR A 164 -3.65 6.02 -11.87
N LYS A 165 -4.71 5.36 -12.35
CA LYS A 165 -5.86 6.06 -12.95
C LYS A 165 -6.60 6.93 -11.92
N ILE A 166 -6.82 6.42 -10.71
CA ILE A 166 -7.44 7.17 -9.60
C ILE A 166 -6.59 8.40 -9.26
N LEU A 167 -5.28 8.22 -9.15
CA LEU A 167 -4.34 9.30 -8.87
C LEU A 167 -4.42 10.40 -9.93
N LEU A 168 -4.36 10.03 -11.21
CA LEU A 168 -4.39 10.98 -12.33
C LEU A 168 -5.76 11.62 -12.55
N PHE A 169 -6.81 11.06 -11.95
CA PHE A 169 -8.14 11.68 -11.95
C PHE A 169 -8.23 12.81 -10.91
N HIS A 170 -7.62 12.63 -9.73
CA HIS A 170 -7.69 13.59 -8.63
C HIS A 170 -6.53 14.60 -8.58
N ILE A 171 -5.38 14.27 -9.17
CA ILE A 171 -4.19 15.13 -9.22
C ILE A 171 -3.89 15.54 -10.66
N ASP A 172 -3.54 16.81 -10.85
CA ASP A 172 -3.09 17.32 -12.14
C ASP A 172 -1.79 16.62 -12.58
N LYS A 173 -1.79 16.05 -13.79
CA LYS A 173 -0.62 15.41 -14.41
C LYS A 173 0.58 16.34 -14.48
N LYS A 174 0.35 17.65 -14.64
CA LYS A 174 1.43 18.63 -14.68
C LYS A 174 2.18 18.70 -13.35
N SER A 175 1.46 18.60 -12.22
CA SER A 175 2.07 18.56 -10.88
C SER A 175 2.99 17.36 -10.67
N ILE A 176 2.72 16.22 -11.32
CA ILE A 176 3.56 15.02 -11.23
C ILE A 176 4.80 15.16 -12.12
N ASN A 177 4.65 15.72 -13.33
CA ASN A 177 5.77 15.85 -14.28
C ASN A 177 6.78 16.93 -13.85
N ASP A 178 6.33 18.02 -13.22
CA ASP A 178 7.21 19.11 -12.77
C ASP A 178 8.15 18.64 -11.63
N PHE A 179 7.73 17.65 -10.82
CA PHE A 179 8.53 17.07 -9.75
C PHE A 179 9.80 16.35 -10.23
N VAL A 180 9.71 15.61 -11.34
CA VAL A 180 10.80 14.79 -11.90
C VAL A 180 12.04 15.63 -12.21
N LEU A 181 11.86 16.94 -12.43
CA LEU A 181 12.93 17.84 -12.83
C LEU A 181 13.51 18.68 -11.68
N SER A 182 12.86 18.77 -10.51
CA SER A 182 13.26 19.72 -9.45
C SER A 182 13.64 19.10 -8.10
N GLY A 183 13.22 17.86 -7.80
CA GLY A 183 13.22 17.31 -6.44
C GLY A 183 14.61 17.10 -5.79
N PHE A 184 15.60 16.67 -6.56
CA PHE A 184 16.93 16.41 -5.98
C PHE A 184 17.76 17.67 -5.74
N ASP A 185 17.71 18.64 -6.67
CA ASP A 185 18.45 19.89 -6.56
C ASP A 185 17.86 20.82 -5.49
N SER A 186 16.55 20.76 -5.26
CA SER A 186 15.91 21.45 -4.13
C SER A 186 16.39 20.87 -2.79
N ILE A 187 16.48 19.54 -2.69
CA ILE A 187 16.93 18.81 -1.50
C ILE A 187 18.34 19.24 -1.15
N LYS A 188 19.29 19.14 -2.10
CA LYS A 188 20.71 19.45 -1.88
C LYS A 188 20.98 20.88 -1.39
N ASN A 189 20.11 21.83 -1.76
CA ASN A 189 20.29 23.26 -1.48
C ASN A 189 19.42 23.77 -0.31
N SER A 190 18.55 22.94 0.26
CA SER A 190 17.73 23.30 1.41
C SER A 190 18.44 23.08 2.73
N LYS A 191 18.22 23.96 3.71
CA LYS A 191 18.55 23.69 5.11
C LYS A 191 17.66 22.55 5.57
N PHE A 192 18.23 21.34 5.66
CA PHE A 192 17.43 20.19 6.03
C PHE A 192 17.05 20.24 7.51
N ILE A 193 15.77 20.04 7.77
CA ILE A 193 15.21 19.90 9.13
C ILE A 193 15.64 18.55 9.73
N TYR A 194 15.77 17.55 8.87
CA TYR A 194 16.43 16.29 9.19
C TYR A 194 17.93 16.48 9.05
N GLN A 195 18.73 16.06 10.03
CA GLN A 195 20.19 16.01 9.87
C GLN A 195 20.59 14.91 8.86
N ILE A 196 20.11 14.95 7.62
CA ILE A 196 20.63 14.16 6.50
C ILE A 196 21.97 14.75 6.05
N GLU A 197 22.22 16.05 6.30
CA GLU A 197 23.47 16.74 5.96
C GLU A 197 24.72 16.10 6.58
N ASN A 198 24.58 15.38 7.70
CA ASN A 198 25.66 14.64 8.37
C ASN A 198 25.43 13.12 8.37
N ASP A 199 24.53 12.63 7.51
CA ASP A 199 24.15 11.23 7.50
C ASP A 199 24.77 10.49 6.31
N GLY A 200 25.41 9.36 6.62
CA GLY A 200 25.87 8.38 5.64
C GLY A 200 24.77 7.87 4.69
N ARG A 201 23.48 8.15 4.94
CA ARG A 201 22.34 7.84 4.06
C ARG A 201 22.24 8.72 2.80
N MET A 202 22.92 9.87 2.72
CA MET A 202 22.80 10.77 1.55
C MET A 202 23.18 10.11 0.20
N PRO A 203 24.28 9.32 0.10
CA PRO A 203 24.57 8.56 -1.12
C PRO A 203 23.49 7.55 -1.49
N VAL A 204 22.83 6.93 -0.50
CA VAL A 204 21.73 5.98 -0.72
C VAL A 204 20.50 6.72 -1.26
N LEU A 205 20.19 7.89 -0.71
CA LEU A 205 19.11 8.74 -1.21
C LEU A 205 19.38 9.23 -2.64
N GLN A 206 20.60 9.68 -2.93
CA GLN A 206 21.05 10.03 -4.29
C GLN A 206 20.83 8.89 -5.27
N LYS A 207 21.24 7.68 -4.89
CA LYS A 207 21.03 6.49 -5.70
C LYS A 207 19.54 6.19 -5.88
N ALA A 208 18.70 6.39 -4.87
CA ALA A 208 17.25 6.21 -5.00
C ALA A 208 16.64 7.15 -6.06
N TYR A 209 17.01 8.44 -6.06
CA TYR A 209 16.59 9.40 -7.10
C TYR A 209 17.13 9.03 -8.49
N GLN A 210 18.39 8.60 -8.57
CA GLN A 210 18.96 8.12 -9.83
C GLN A 210 18.16 6.94 -10.38
N LEU A 211 17.89 5.92 -9.55
CA LEU A 211 17.12 4.74 -9.93
C LEU A 211 15.71 5.12 -10.38
N TYR A 212 15.07 6.09 -9.73
CA TYR A 212 13.79 6.62 -10.18
C TYR A 212 13.87 7.19 -11.60
N ASN A 213 14.88 8.02 -11.88
CA ASN A 213 15.10 8.62 -13.20
C ASN A 213 15.49 7.58 -14.27
N ASP A 214 16.15 6.50 -13.85
CA ASP A 214 16.50 5.36 -14.70
C ASP A 214 15.31 4.39 -14.91
N ASN A 215 14.12 4.71 -14.39
CA ASN A 215 12.89 3.89 -14.41
C ASN A 215 12.99 2.56 -13.63
N LEU A 216 13.93 2.45 -12.70
CA LEU A 216 14.10 1.34 -11.76
C LEU A 216 13.35 1.65 -10.46
N PHE A 217 12.01 1.69 -10.57
CA PHE A 217 11.13 2.20 -9.53
C PHE A 217 11.06 1.36 -8.26
N ASP A 218 11.11 0.04 -8.39
CA ASP A 218 11.13 -0.87 -7.25
C ASP A 218 12.41 -0.69 -6.42
N ASP A 219 13.56 -0.60 -7.08
CA ASP A 219 14.86 -0.40 -6.44
C ASP A 219 14.95 1.00 -5.80
N ALA A 220 14.41 2.02 -6.46
CA ALA A 220 14.28 3.35 -5.89
C ALA A 220 13.49 3.34 -4.57
N LEU A 221 12.33 2.65 -4.55
CA LEU A 221 11.50 2.52 -3.36
C LEU A 221 12.16 1.67 -2.26
N LEU A 222 12.89 0.60 -2.62
CA LEU A 222 13.63 -0.22 -1.67
C LEU A 222 14.68 0.58 -0.92
N LEU A 223 15.31 1.56 -1.57
CA LEU A 223 16.24 2.48 -0.91
C LEU A 223 15.52 3.58 -0.11
N LEU A 224 14.44 4.15 -0.66
CA LEU A 224 13.75 5.28 -0.06
C LEU A 224 12.99 4.92 1.22
N PHE A 225 12.21 3.83 1.23
CA PHE A 225 11.32 3.51 2.35
C PHE A 225 12.04 3.31 3.69
N PRO A 226 13.16 2.58 3.77
CA PRO A 226 13.93 2.48 5.01
C PRO A 226 14.33 3.86 5.55
N ILE A 227 14.79 4.76 4.68
CA ILE A 227 15.19 6.13 5.04
C ILE A 227 13.97 6.93 5.51
N LEU A 228 12.86 6.88 4.75
CA LEU A 228 11.61 7.57 5.05
C LEU A 228 11.04 7.13 6.40
N GLU A 229 10.84 5.82 6.61
CA GLU A 229 10.26 5.29 7.84
C GLU A 229 11.10 5.65 9.06
N HIS A 230 12.42 5.53 8.97
CA HIS A 230 13.31 5.91 10.06
C HIS A 230 13.22 7.41 10.36
N SER A 231 13.23 8.24 9.32
CA SER A 231 13.15 9.71 9.47
C SER A 231 11.83 10.12 10.15
N MET A 232 10.72 9.48 9.79
CA MET A 232 9.43 9.68 10.45
C MET A 232 9.48 9.33 11.95
N ARG A 233 10.16 8.24 12.34
CA ARG A 233 10.29 7.85 13.76
C ARG A 233 11.13 8.84 14.55
N VAL A 234 12.29 9.22 14.02
CA VAL A 234 13.17 10.22 14.65
C VAL A 234 12.42 11.51 14.89
N PHE A 235 11.65 11.94 13.91
CA PHE A 235 10.79 13.12 14.05
C PHE A 235 9.76 12.94 15.15
N ALA A 236 9.00 11.85 15.12
CA ALA A 236 7.93 11.61 16.07
C ALA A 236 8.45 11.49 17.52
N VAL A 237 9.57 10.82 17.74
CA VAL A 237 10.21 10.71 19.06
C VAL A 237 10.56 12.10 19.60
N LYS A 238 11.19 12.95 18.79
CA LYS A 238 11.52 14.33 19.20
C LYS A 238 10.27 15.17 19.43
N LYS A 239 9.32 15.16 18.49
CA LYS A 239 8.13 16.03 18.53
C LYS A 239 7.17 15.67 19.66
N LEU A 240 7.04 14.38 19.98
CA LEU A 240 6.16 13.86 21.01
C LEU A 240 6.88 13.70 22.37
N ASN A 241 8.14 14.13 22.50
CA ASN A 241 8.97 13.98 23.69
C ASN A 241 9.00 12.53 24.21
N LEU A 242 9.19 11.56 23.32
CA LEU A 242 9.30 10.15 23.66
C LEU A 242 10.76 9.80 24.00
N ASP A 243 10.96 8.68 24.68
CA ASP A 243 12.29 8.15 24.97
C ASP A 243 12.98 7.67 23.68
N ASP A 244 14.27 7.99 23.51
CA ASP A 244 15.08 7.59 22.35
C ASP A 244 15.15 6.07 22.15
N THR A 245 14.94 5.27 23.20
CA THR A 245 14.82 3.81 23.11
C THR A 245 13.68 3.37 22.18
N ARG A 246 12.66 4.21 21.95
CA ARG A 246 11.56 3.98 21.00
C ARG A 246 12.01 4.00 19.54
N LEU A 247 13.20 4.53 19.25
CA LEU A 247 13.83 4.42 17.94
C LEU A 247 14.34 3.01 17.68
N CYS A 248 14.66 2.25 18.74
CA CYS A 248 15.26 0.92 18.66
C CYS A 248 14.19 -0.18 18.74
N ALA A 249 14.37 -1.27 17.97
CA ALA A 249 13.58 -2.48 18.14
C ALA A 249 14.15 -3.28 19.33
N SER A 250 13.41 -3.45 20.41
CA SER A 250 13.84 -4.25 21.57
C SER A 250 13.37 -5.71 21.44
N SER A 251 14.00 -6.65 22.16
CA SER A 251 13.55 -8.06 22.22
C SER A 251 12.16 -8.21 22.88
N SER A 252 11.73 -7.20 23.63
CA SER A 252 10.47 -7.19 24.40
C SER A 252 9.56 -6.00 24.09
N GLU A 253 10.07 -4.96 23.41
CA GLU A 253 9.32 -3.75 23.08
C GLU A 253 9.41 -3.44 21.59
N HIS A 254 8.26 -3.05 21.03
CA HIS A 254 8.17 -2.61 19.65
C HIS A 254 8.76 -1.20 19.50
N PHE A 255 9.63 -1.03 18.50
CA PHE A 255 10.00 0.30 18.00
C PHE A 255 8.74 1.05 17.58
N LEU A 256 8.80 2.38 17.57
CA LEU A 256 7.66 3.22 17.21
C LEU A 256 7.17 2.89 15.79
N SER A 257 5.93 2.44 15.67
CA SER A 257 5.32 2.16 14.37
C SER A 257 4.96 3.47 13.66
N ILE A 258 4.87 3.44 12.32
CA ILE A 258 4.48 4.64 11.54
C ILE A 258 3.09 5.14 11.96
N LYS A 259 2.16 4.25 12.31
CA LYS A 259 0.82 4.62 12.80
C LYS A 259 0.90 5.40 14.12
N GLU A 260 1.81 5.01 15.01
CA GLU A 260 2.07 5.74 16.26
C GLU A 260 2.82 7.05 16.02
N CYS A 261 3.47 7.22 14.87
CA CYS A 261 4.11 8.48 14.48
C CYS A 261 3.09 9.53 13.99
N LEU A 262 1.90 9.12 13.51
CA LEU A 262 0.89 10.02 12.92
C LEU A 262 0.58 11.26 13.79
N PRO A 263 0.38 11.15 15.12
CA PRO A 263 0.09 12.32 15.96
C PRO A 263 1.20 13.38 16.00
N ALA A 264 2.41 13.06 15.55
CA ALA A 264 3.50 14.03 15.47
C ALA A 264 3.38 14.97 14.26
N PHE A 265 2.65 14.56 13.21
CA PHE A 265 2.58 15.29 11.95
C PHE A 265 1.33 16.16 11.86
N PRO A 266 1.36 17.23 11.05
CA PRO A 266 0.17 17.95 10.64
C PRO A 266 -0.90 17.03 10.05
N ASN A 267 -2.17 17.46 10.09
CA ASN A 267 -3.29 16.64 9.64
C ASN A 267 -3.16 16.23 8.17
N ASP A 268 -2.78 17.15 7.28
CA ASP A 268 -2.64 16.88 5.85
C ASP A 268 -1.53 15.87 5.52
N ILE A 269 -0.41 15.92 6.25
CA ILE A 269 0.67 14.93 6.14
C ILE A 269 0.25 13.58 6.72
N SER A 270 -0.43 13.57 7.88
CA SER A 270 -0.98 12.36 8.49
C SER A 270 -2.00 11.67 7.57
N GLU A 271 -2.82 12.47 6.90
CA GLU A 271 -3.77 12.05 5.88
C GLU A 271 -3.03 11.47 4.67
N PHE A 272 -2.00 12.15 4.16
CA PHE A 272 -1.19 11.65 3.05
C PHE A 272 -0.53 10.30 3.35
N ILE A 273 0.12 10.17 4.52
CA ILE A 273 0.72 8.92 5.00
C ILE A 273 -0.35 7.82 5.05
N SER A 274 -1.51 8.12 5.61
CA SER A 274 -2.59 7.14 5.77
C SER A 274 -3.13 6.66 4.43
N ASP A 275 -3.28 7.59 3.49
CA ASP A 275 -3.83 7.35 2.15
C ASP A 275 -2.93 6.42 1.33
N ILE A 276 -1.62 6.66 1.35
CA ILE A 276 -0.69 5.87 0.51
C ILE A 276 -0.15 4.61 1.18
N LEU A 277 -0.16 4.53 2.52
CA LEU A 277 0.43 3.40 3.26
C LEU A 277 -0.60 2.47 3.91
N PHE A 278 -1.77 2.96 4.34
CA PHE A 278 -2.64 2.20 5.26
C PHE A 278 -4.05 1.94 4.78
N PHE A 279 -4.64 2.79 3.95
CA PHE A 279 -6.00 2.54 3.47
C PHE A 279 -6.09 1.21 2.70
N PRO A 280 -7.00 0.30 3.09
CA PRO A 280 -7.13 -1.01 2.46
C PRO A 280 -7.35 -0.94 0.94
N GLU A 281 -8.13 0.04 0.51
CA GLU A 281 -8.49 0.33 -0.88
C GLU A 281 -7.44 1.20 -1.61
N GLY A 282 -6.47 1.73 -0.87
CA GLY A 282 -5.38 2.54 -1.42
C GLY A 282 -4.18 1.70 -1.88
N PRO A 283 -3.12 2.36 -2.38
CA PRO A 283 -1.99 1.69 -3.00
C PRO A 283 -1.19 0.84 -2.01
N ARG A 284 -1.18 1.19 -0.72
CA ARG A 284 -0.42 0.51 0.33
C ARG A 284 1.02 0.24 -0.10
N ILE A 285 1.66 1.27 -0.66
CA ILE A 285 2.92 1.19 -1.44
C ILE A 285 3.97 0.37 -0.68
N ARG A 286 4.15 0.68 0.60
CA ARG A 286 5.10 0.01 1.49
C ARG A 286 4.80 -1.48 1.69
N ASP A 287 3.54 -1.85 1.89
CA ASP A 287 3.17 -3.26 2.07
C ASP A 287 3.29 -4.03 0.76
N ARG A 288 2.96 -3.39 -0.37
CA ARG A 288 3.14 -3.96 -1.71
C ARG A 288 4.62 -4.18 -2.00
N LEU A 289 5.45 -3.19 -1.71
CA LEU A 289 6.91 -3.30 -1.82
C LEU A 289 7.41 -4.47 -0.97
N MET A 290 7.12 -4.49 0.33
CA MET A 290 7.76 -5.45 1.24
C MET A 290 7.21 -6.89 1.18
N HIS A 291 5.97 -7.09 0.73
CA HIS A 291 5.31 -8.40 0.81
C HIS A 291 5.00 -9.06 -0.53
N TYR A 292 5.13 -8.32 -1.64
CA TYR A 292 4.90 -8.86 -2.98
C TYR A 292 6.23 -8.84 -3.72
N THR A 293 6.58 -9.94 -4.38
CA THR A 293 7.84 -10.03 -5.13
C THR A 293 7.76 -9.52 -6.55
N SER A 294 6.56 -9.17 -7.04
CA SER A 294 6.42 -8.61 -8.38
C SER A 294 5.38 -7.47 -8.49
N PRO A 295 5.41 -6.46 -7.59
CA PRO A 295 4.71 -5.21 -7.87
C PRO A 295 5.40 -4.47 -9.00
N ILE A 296 4.68 -4.15 -10.08
CA ILE A 296 5.16 -3.27 -11.13
C ILE A 296 4.72 -1.86 -10.77
N PHE A 297 5.64 -1.12 -10.16
CA PHE A 297 5.42 0.27 -9.80
C PHE A 297 5.43 1.18 -11.03
N THR A 298 4.52 2.15 -11.05
CA THR A 298 4.47 3.20 -12.07
C THR A 298 5.24 4.43 -11.60
N PRO A 299 5.71 5.30 -12.52
CA PRO A 299 6.38 6.55 -12.14
C PRO A 299 5.53 7.41 -11.19
N GLN A 300 4.21 7.39 -11.37
CA GLN A 300 3.26 8.19 -10.59
C GLN A 300 3.07 7.66 -9.17
N ILE A 301 3.02 6.34 -8.98
CA ILE A 301 2.90 5.76 -7.64
C ILE A 301 4.21 5.91 -6.87
N THR A 302 5.33 5.70 -7.54
CA THR A 302 6.65 5.89 -6.93
C THR A 302 6.88 7.34 -6.55
N PHE A 303 6.43 8.28 -7.39
CA PHE A 303 6.44 9.72 -7.10
C PHE A 303 5.80 10.05 -5.74
N LEU A 304 4.69 9.40 -5.36
CA LEU A 304 4.03 9.67 -4.08
C LEU A 304 4.95 9.45 -2.86
N ALA A 305 5.83 8.45 -2.91
CA ALA A 305 6.76 8.19 -1.82
C ALA A 305 7.84 9.27 -1.74
N PHE A 306 8.34 9.73 -2.89
CA PHE A 306 9.31 10.82 -2.97
C PHE A 306 8.70 12.17 -2.58
N GLU A 307 7.48 12.48 -3.03
CA GLU A 307 6.72 13.66 -2.62
C GLU A 307 6.47 13.66 -1.11
N LEU A 308 6.07 12.53 -0.52
CA LEU A 308 5.91 12.42 0.93
C LEU A 308 7.24 12.70 1.64
N PHE A 309 8.34 12.11 1.16
CA PHE A 309 9.67 12.34 1.72
C PHE A 309 10.07 13.81 1.64
N GLU A 310 9.84 14.47 0.50
CA GLU A 310 10.12 15.88 0.31
C GLU A 310 9.28 16.78 1.22
N ARG A 311 7.96 16.57 1.30
CA ARG A 311 7.10 17.37 2.20
C ARG A 311 7.53 17.30 3.65
N LEU A 312 7.92 16.11 4.09
CA LEU A 312 8.51 15.93 5.41
C LEU A 312 9.81 16.74 5.56
N CYS A 313 10.63 16.81 4.51
CA CYS A 313 11.90 17.55 4.51
C CYS A 313 11.75 19.07 4.39
N PHE A 314 10.74 19.60 3.67
CA PHE A 314 10.65 21.01 3.30
C PHE A 314 9.59 21.83 4.05
N GLU A 315 8.39 21.30 4.31
CA GLU A 315 7.23 22.16 4.53
C GLU A 315 7.02 22.66 5.97
N TYR A 316 7.64 22.06 7.01
CA TYR A 316 7.12 22.25 8.38
C TYR A 316 8.11 22.60 9.50
N TYR A 317 9.33 23.04 9.18
CA TYR A 317 10.27 23.57 10.19
C TYR A 317 11.13 24.71 9.64
N VAL A 318 10.48 25.67 8.98
CA VAL A 318 11.01 27.01 9.15
C VAL A 318 10.69 27.37 10.60
N ASP A 319 11.72 27.30 11.44
CA ASP A 319 11.65 27.46 12.89
C ASP A 319 10.90 28.76 13.23
N ASP A 320 9.98 28.70 14.21
CA ASP A 320 9.24 29.85 14.77
C ASP A 320 10.17 30.93 15.37
N THR A 321 11.49 30.77 15.22
CA THR A 321 12.51 31.58 15.86
C THR A 321 13.12 32.66 14.95
N GLU A 322 13.02 32.59 13.61
CA GLU A 322 13.63 33.63 12.74
C GLU A 322 12.94 33.82 11.36
N ILE A 323 11.61 33.89 11.30
CA ILE A 323 10.92 34.26 10.05
C ILE A 323 10.24 35.60 10.20
N ASP A 324 10.64 36.54 9.34
CA ASP A 324 9.94 37.79 9.12
C ASP A 324 8.46 37.50 8.74
N LYS A 325 7.51 38.16 9.41
CA LYS A 325 6.07 37.86 9.35
C LYS A 325 5.50 37.90 7.92
N ASP A 326 6.18 38.60 7.01
CA ASP A 326 5.84 38.69 5.59
C ASP A 326 6.12 37.40 4.79
N THR A 327 6.97 36.51 5.30
CA THR A 327 7.27 35.21 4.67
C THR A 327 6.27 34.14 5.10
N VAL A 328 5.82 34.18 6.35
CA VAL A 328 4.81 33.26 6.92
C VAL A 328 3.48 33.36 6.15
N GLY A 329 3.04 34.59 5.83
CA GLY A 329 1.82 34.82 5.05
C GLY A 329 1.88 34.28 3.61
N LYS A 330 3.08 34.14 3.01
CA LYS A 330 3.26 33.50 1.70
C LYS A 330 3.32 31.96 1.80
N HIS A 331 3.83 31.43 2.90
CA HIS A 331 3.89 29.98 3.13
C HIS A 331 2.55 29.37 3.52
N GLU A 332 1.71 30.06 4.29
CA GLU A 332 0.34 29.59 4.59
C GLU A 332 -0.53 29.50 3.32
N ASP A 333 -0.38 30.45 2.40
CA ASP A 333 -1.13 30.50 1.13
C ASP A 333 -0.66 29.42 0.12
N ILE A 334 0.59 28.94 0.26
CA ILE A 334 1.16 27.82 -0.50
C ILE A 334 0.77 26.48 0.14
N ALA A 335 0.84 26.37 1.47
CA ALA A 335 0.48 25.17 2.22
C ALA A 335 -1.02 24.84 2.10
N GLN A 336 -1.90 25.84 2.18
CA GLN A 336 -3.35 25.63 1.95
C GLN A 336 -3.68 25.22 0.50
N LYS A 337 -2.88 25.67 -0.49
CA LYS A 337 -3.04 25.26 -1.90
C LYS A 337 -2.46 23.87 -2.20
N LYS A 338 -1.62 23.32 -1.32
CA LYS A 338 -0.92 22.04 -1.49
C LYS A 338 -1.41 20.89 -0.59
N ALA A 339 -2.36 21.14 0.30
CA ALA A 339 -2.90 20.11 1.21
C ALA A 339 -3.32 18.84 0.46
N TRP A 340 -2.89 17.68 0.97
CA TRP A 340 -3.22 16.38 0.39
C TRP A 340 -4.72 16.13 0.45
N LYS A 341 -5.32 15.66 -0.65
CA LYS A 341 -6.80 15.55 -0.80
C LYS A 341 -7.36 14.15 -0.61
N LEU A 342 -6.62 13.27 0.06
CA LEU A 342 -7.05 11.90 0.38
C LEU A 342 -7.55 11.15 -0.87
N VAL A 343 -6.72 11.16 -1.91
CA VAL A 343 -6.97 10.63 -3.26
C VAL A 343 -7.49 9.19 -3.26
N PHE A 344 -7.01 8.35 -2.36
CA PHE A 344 -7.38 6.94 -2.27
C PHE A 344 -8.41 6.66 -1.17
N HIS A 345 -9.02 7.70 -0.59
CA HIS A 345 -10.14 7.51 0.31
C HIS A 345 -11.34 6.89 -0.43
N PRO A 346 -12.12 6.00 0.22
CA PRO A 346 -13.24 5.33 -0.43
C PRO A 346 -14.25 6.27 -1.13
N SER A 347 -14.45 7.49 -0.62
CA SER A 347 -15.30 8.48 -1.30
C SER A 347 -14.73 8.96 -2.63
N ARG A 348 -13.41 9.15 -2.72
CA ARG A 348 -12.67 9.54 -3.93
C ARG A 348 -12.59 8.41 -4.95
N ILE A 349 -12.46 7.18 -4.46
CA ILE A 349 -12.54 6.00 -5.31
C ILE A 349 -13.94 5.87 -5.90
N LEU A 350 -15.00 6.08 -5.11
CA LEU A 350 -16.37 6.06 -5.63
C LEU A 350 -16.60 7.14 -6.69
N GLU A 351 -16.10 8.36 -6.47
CA GLU A 351 -16.14 9.45 -7.45
C GLU A 351 -15.49 9.03 -8.78
N PHE A 352 -14.30 8.43 -8.71
CA PHE A 352 -13.60 7.90 -9.89
C PHE A 352 -14.41 6.80 -10.58
N GLU A 353 -14.94 5.82 -9.85
CA GLU A 353 -15.70 4.71 -10.44
C GLU A 353 -17.01 5.18 -11.09
N ILE A 354 -17.70 6.16 -10.50
CA ILE A 354 -18.89 6.78 -11.09
C ILE A 354 -18.53 7.46 -12.41
N PHE A 355 -17.45 8.25 -12.43
CA PHE A 355 -16.97 8.92 -13.63
C PHE A 355 -16.55 7.91 -14.70
N TYR A 356 -15.80 6.88 -14.33
CA TYR A 356 -15.34 5.86 -15.27
C TYR A 356 -16.49 5.02 -15.83
N CYS A 357 -17.56 4.81 -15.06
CA CYS A 357 -18.70 3.99 -15.47
C CYS A 357 -19.66 4.73 -16.40
N CYS A 358 -19.86 6.05 -16.22
CA CYS A 358 -20.89 6.79 -16.96
C CYS A 358 -20.56 8.26 -17.30
N GLU A 359 -19.29 8.68 -17.17
CA GLU A 359 -18.80 10.04 -17.40
C GLU A 359 -19.48 11.13 -16.54
N LEU A 360 -20.18 10.72 -15.48
CA LEU A 360 -20.77 11.63 -14.51
C LEU A 360 -19.67 12.14 -13.57
N LYS A 361 -19.42 13.45 -13.56
CA LYS A 361 -18.55 14.08 -12.58
C LYS A 361 -19.40 14.63 -11.42
N PRO A 362 -19.24 14.13 -10.18
CA PRO A 362 -19.89 14.71 -9.01
C PRO A 362 -19.60 16.21 -8.89
N ASP A 363 -20.66 17.00 -8.68
CA ASP A 363 -20.60 18.44 -8.47
C ASP A 363 -20.22 18.83 -7.03
N LYS A 364 -20.19 17.85 -6.13
CA LYS A 364 -19.90 18.02 -4.70
C LYS A 364 -18.84 17.02 -4.24
N ASP A 365 -18.04 17.48 -3.30
CA ASP A 365 -17.11 16.61 -2.59
C ASP A 365 -17.88 15.56 -1.78
N LEU A 366 -17.59 14.29 -2.03
CA LEU A 366 -18.20 13.17 -1.32
C LEU A 366 -17.58 13.00 0.08
N PHE A 367 -16.50 13.70 0.42
CA PHE A 367 -15.78 13.54 1.70
C PHE A 367 -16.63 13.77 2.96
N GLU A 368 -17.67 14.61 2.88
CA GLU A 368 -18.45 15.04 4.05
C GLU A 368 -19.37 13.96 4.65
N PHE A 369 -19.58 12.83 3.97
CA PHE A 369 -20.65 11.90 4.32
C PHE A 369 -20.16 10.45 4.36
N TYR A 370 -20.46 9.74 5.48
CA TYR A 370 -20.39 8.27 5.71
C TYR A 370 -19.10 7.56 6.12
N SER A 371 -19.32 6.41 6.77
CA SER A 371 -18.33 5.40 7.13
C SER A 371 -17.82 4.60 5.92
N SER A 372 -16.57 4.13 5.99
CA SER A 372 -15.87 3.37 4.95
C SER A 372 -16.64 2.14 4.41
N LYS A 373 -17.41 1.42 5.24
CA LYS A 373 -18.15 0.21 4.82
C LYS A 373 -19.24 0.50 3.79
N THR A 374 -19.90 1.65 3.87
CA THR A 374 -20.94 2.04 2.91
C THR A 374 -20.31 2.31 1.54
N TYR A 375 -19.19 3.05 1.52
CA TYR A 375 -18.46 3.32 0.30
C TYR A 375 -17.97 2.06 -0.39
N ALA A 376 -17.40 1.09 0.36
CA ALA A 376 -16.97 -0.18 -0.22
C ALA A 376 -18.11 -0.88 -0.98
N ARG A 377 -19.31 -0.97 -0.38
CA ARG A 377 -20.49 -1.58 -1.03
C ARG A 377 -20.96 -0.78 -2.25
N LEU A 378 -20.86 0.55 -2.22
CA LEU A 378 -21.21 1.39 -3.36
C LEU A 378 -20.22 1.21 -4.52
N ILE A 379 -18.92 1.22 -4.22
CA ILE A 379 -17.84 0.96 -5.18
C ILE A 379 -18.05 -0.40 -5.84
N ASP A 380 -18.31 -1.45 -5.05
CA ASP A 380 -18.57 -2.80 -5.56
C ASP A 380 -19.77 -2.82 -6.51
N GLY A 381 -20.88 -2.16 -6.13
CA GLY A 381 -22.06 -2.07 -7.00
C GLY A 381 -21.79 -1.36 -8.33
N VAL A 382 -21.05 -0.24 -8.30
CA VAL A 382 -20.66 0.49 -9.53
C VAL A 382 -19.74 -0.36 -10.40
N LYS A 383 -18.77 -1.08 -9.82
CA LYS A 383 -17.88 -2.01 -10.53
C LYS A 383 -18.65 -3.17 -11.17
N ILE A 384 -19.65 -3.73 -10.49
CA ILE A 384 -20.53 -4.76 -11.05
C ILE A 384 -21.29 -4.19 -12.26
N ALA A 385 -21.85 -2.98 -12.15
CA ALA A 385 -22.61 -2.36 -13.23
C ALA A 385 -21.75 -2.03 -14.46
N LYS A 386 -20.47 -1.69 -14.28
CA LYS A 386 -19.51 -1.49 -15.37
C LYS A 386 -19.37 -2.73 -16.26
N GLY A 387 -19.41 -3.92 -15.66
CA GLY A 387 -19.36 -5.22 -16.34
C GLY A 387 -20.70 -5.72 -16.91
N ALA A 388 -21.79 -4.97 -16.73
CA ALA A 388 -23.13 -5.40 -17.12
C ALA A 388 -23.27 -5.71 -18.63
N ASP A 389 -22.50 -5.03 -19.48
CA ASP A 389 -22.54 -5.19 -20.95
C ASP A 389 -22.08 -6.58 -21.41
N SER A 390 -21.36 -7.32 -20.56
CA SER A 390 -20.98 -8.70 -20.83
C SER A 390 -22.15 -9.68 -20.75
N HIS A 391 -23.28 -9.25 -20.19
CA HIS A 391 -24.49 -10.06 -20.03
C HIS A 391 -25.50 -9.69 -21.11
N THR A 392 -25.92 -10.69 -21.87
CA THR A 392 -26.86 -10.51 -22.99
C THR A 392 -28.19 -11.20 -22.71
N PHE A 393 -29.28 -10.54 -23.08
CA PHE A 393 -30.64 -11.06 -23.09
C PHE A 393 -31.07 -11.39 -24.52
N LYS A 394 -32.15 -12.17 -24.68
CA LYS A 394 -32.72 -12.47 -26.00
C LYS A 394 -33.35 -11.23 -26.63
N GLU A 395 -33.82 -10.32 -25.80
CA GLU A 395 -34.55 -9.12 -26.18
C GLU A 395 -33.60 -7.94 -26.38
N ASP A 396 -33.52 -7.43 -27.61
CA ASP A 396 -32.58 -6.36 -28.00
C ASP A 396 -32.78 -5.04 -27.24
N TYR A 397 -34.03 -4.73 -26.84
CA TYR A 397 -34.31 -3.53 -26.06
C TYR A 397 -33.68 -3.59 -24.66
N ILE A 398 -33.58 -4.79 -24.05
CA ILE A 398 -32.93 -4.97 -22.74
C ILE A 398 -31.43 -4.77 -22.89
N ASN A 399 -30.83 -5.34 -23.93
CA ASN A 399 -29.41 -5.15 -24.23
C ASN A 399 -29.09 -3.66 -24.47
N THR A 400 -29.99 -2.94 -25.15
CA THR A 400 -29.87 -1.50 -25.39
C THR A 400 -29.95 -0.71 -24.09
N PHE A 401 -30.91 -1.03 -23.21
CA PHE A 401 -31.02 -0.42 -21.88
C PHE A 401 -29.77 -0.64 -21.03
N ILE A 402 -29.24 -1.87 -20.99
CA ILE A 402 -28.04 -2.20 -20.22
C ILE A 402 -26.85 -1.35 -20.65
N ARG A 403 -26.63 -1.22 -21.97
CA ARG A 403 -25.51 -0.48 -22.54
C ARG A 403 -25.63 1.04 -22.33
N ASN A 404 -26.84 1.58 -22.37
CA ASN A 404 -27.04 3.04 -22.43
C ASN A 404 -27.44 3.69 -21.09
N ASP A 405 -28.37 3.07 -20.36
CA ASP A 405 -29.10 3.73 -19.27
C ASP A 405 -28.85 3.07 -17.92
N PHE A 406 -28.69 1.74 -17.88
CA PHE A 406 -28.49 1.00 -16.64
C PHE A 406 -27.29 1.52 -15.83
N LYS A 407 -26.15 1.72 -16.48
CA LYS A 407 -24.93 2.26 -15.85
C LYS A 407 -25.16 3.64 -15.24
N LYS A 408 -25.85 4.53 -15.97
CA LYS A 408 -26.19 5.88 -15.50
C LYS A 408 -27.11 5.82 -14.29
N ILE A 409 -28.15 4.97 -14.33
CA ILE A 409 -29.08 4.78 -13.22
C ILE A 409 -28.34 4.30 -11.96
N VAL A 410 -27.49 3.27 -12.09
CA VAL A 410 -26.68 2.77 -10.97
C VAL A 410 -25.79 3.88 -10.40
N CYS A 411 -25.07 4.62 -11.26
CA CYS A 411 -24.18 5.68 -10.82
C CYS A 411 -24.92 6.85 -10.13
N LEU A 412 -26.11 7.21 -10.63
CA LEU A 412 -26.97 8.22 -10.00
C LEU A 412 -27.46 7.76 -8.62
N PHE A 413 -27.87 6.49 -8.48
CA PHE A 413 -28.19 5.94 -7.16
C PHE A 413 -26.98 5.94 -6.24
N ALA A 414 -25.81 5.50 -6.69
CA ALA A 414 -24.60 5.50 -5.89
C ALA A 414 -24.24 6.91 -5.40
N TYR A 415 -24.29 7.91 -6.30
CA TYR A 415 -24.05 9.31 -5.96
C TYR A 415 -25.08 9.86 -4.95
N CYS A 416 -26.37 9.59 -5.15
CA CYS A 416 -27.42 10.09 -4.26
C CYS A 416 -27.39 9.42 -2.89
N ILE A 417 -27.05 8.13 -2.84
CA ILE A 417 -26.84 7.42 -1.58
C ILE A 417 -25.62 8.00 -0.87
N ALA A 418 -24.49 8.18 -1.57
CA ALA A 418 -23.26 8.73 -1.00
C ALA A 418 -23.44 10.16 -0.44
N THR A 419 -24.31 10.97 -1.06
CA THR A 419 -24.58 12.36 -0.62
C THR A 419 -25.76 12.49 0.35
N SER A 420 -26.41 11.39 0.73
CA SER A 420 -27.47 11.41 1.75
C SER A 420 -26.86 11.55 3.15
N LYS A 421 -27.61 12.02 4.13
CA LYS A 421 -27.15 12.06 5.55
C LYS A 421 -27.55 10.81 6.33
N ASN A 422 -28.65 10.15 5.93
CA ASN A 422 -29.15 8.94 6.59
C ASN A 422 -29.46 7.83 5.58
N VAL A 423 -28.54 6.87 5.43
CA VAL A 423 -28.69 5.71 4.54
C VAL A 423 -28.84 4.49 5.41
N LYS A 424 -29.94 3.77 5.22
CA LYS A 424 -30.19 2.50 5.90
C LYS A 424 -29.50 1.38 5.13
N ASP A 425 -29.08 0.33 5.84
CA ASP A 425 -28.53 -0.87 5.19
C ASP A 425 -29.47 -1.46 4.14
N THR A 426 -30.79 -1.37 4.36
CA THR A 426 -31.80 -1.78 3.38
C THR A 426 -31.66 -1.04 2.06
N THR A 427 -31.35 0.26 2.09
CA THR A 427 -31.12 1.07 0.88
C THR A 427 -29.91 0.56 0.09
N ILE A 428 -28.81 0.23 0.79
CA ILE A 428 -27.64 -0.36 0.13
C ILE A 428 -27.97 -1.76 -0.43
N THR A 429 -28.77 -2.56 0.27
CA THR A 429 -29.22 -3.86 -0.24
C THR A 429 -30.02 -3.72 -1.52
N HIS A 430 -30.99 -2.80 -1.58
CA HIS A 430 -31.77 -2.51 -2.79
C HIS A 430 -30.86 -2.02 -3.94
N PHE A 431 -29.90 -1.15 -3.66
CA PHE A 431 -28.89 -0.74 -4.63
C PHE A 431 -28.07 -1.91 -5.19
N LEU A 432 -27.57 -2.79 -4.31
CA LEU A 432 -26.80 -3.97 -4.72
C LEU A 432 -27.66 -4.96 -5.50
N ASN A 433 -28.96 -5.09 -5.19
CA ASN A 433 -29.88 -5.91 -5.98
C ASN A 433 -29.96 -5.42 -7.43
N ILE A 434 -30.08 -4.10 -7.66
CA ILE A 434 -30.06 -3.51 -9.00
C ILE A 434 -28.77 -3.87 -9.73
N CYS A 435 -27.62 -3.64 -9.08
CA CYS A 435 -26.30 -3.88 -9.67
C CYS A 435 -26.15 -5.34 -10.14
N ASN A 436 -26.64 -6.30 -9.35
CA ASN A 436 -26.53 -7.73 -9.65
C ASN A 436 -27.62 -8.28 -10.59
N CYS A 437 -28.63 -7.49 -10.98
CA CYS A 437 -29.72 -7.97 -11.82
C CYS A 437 -29.25 -8.52 -13.18
N PRO A 438 -28.37 -7.84 -13.94
CA PRO A 438 -27.93 -8.33 -15.25
C PRO A 438 -27.31 -9.73 -15.16
N SER A 439 -26.35 -9.93 -14.26
CA SER A 439 -25.66 -11.21 -14.10
C SER A 439 -26.60 -12.32 -13.61
N LYS A 440 -27.47 -12.01 -12.64
CA LYS A 440 -28.43 -12.96 -12.07
C LYS A 440 -29.43 -13.47 -13.10
N TYR A 441 -30.03 -12.58 -13.89
CA TYR A 441 -31.16 -12.94 -14.76
C TYR A 441 -30.75 -13.26 -16.19
N ALA A 442 -29.63 -12.75 -16.70
CA ALA A 442 -29.12 -13.15 -18.01
C ALA A 442 -28.76 -14.65 -18.02
N ASN A 443 -28.14 -15.14 -16.95
CA ASN A 443 -27.81 -16.57 -16.79
C ASN A 443 -29.04 -17.48 -16.76
N LEU A 444 -30.19 -16.94 -16.34
CA LEU A 444 -31.46 -17.66 -16.29
C LEU A 444 -32.29 -17.48 -17.58
N GLY A 445 -31.91 -16.56 -18.46
CA GLY A 445 -32.72 -16.17 -19.61
C GLY A 445 -34.08 -15.57 -19.22
N ASP A 446 -34.16 -14.91 -18.05
CA ASP A 446 -35.43 -14.45 -17.45
C ASP A 446 -35.55 -12.92 -17.53
N SER A 447 -35.92 -12.44 -18.72
CA SER A 447 -36.11 -11.02 -19.05
C SER A 447 -37.26 -10.39 -18.25
N VAL A 448 -38.33 -11.13 -18.02
CA VAL A 448 -39.52 -10.66 -17.28
C VAL A 448 -39.16 -10.36 -15.82
N ARG A 449 -38.46 -11.28 -15.13
CA ARG A 449 -38.01 -11.02 -13.76
C ARG A 449 -36.93 -9.96 -13.68
N PHE A 450 -36.07 -9.85 -14.70
CA PHE A 450 -35.09 -8.75 -14.78
C PHE A 450 -35.81 -7.39 -14.73
N VAL A 451 -36.75 -7.14 -15.64
CA VAL A 451 -37.45 -5.85 -15.73
C VAL A 451 -38.26 -5.60 -14.45
N SER A 452 -39.03 -6.59 -13.99
CA SER A 452 -39.83 -6.48 -12.76
C SER A 452 -38.97 -6.13 -11.54
N THR A 453 -37.82 -6.80 -11.39
CA THR A 453 -36.89 -6.51 -10.29
C THR A 453 -36.34 -5.09 -10.42
N ILE A 454 -35.78 -4.70 -11.57
CA ILE A 454 -35.23 -3.35 -11.79
C ILE A 454 -36.26 -2.26 -11.47
N CYS A 455 -37.49 -2.38 -11.98
CA CYS A 455 -38.54 -1.39 -11.72
C CYS A 455 -38.87 -1.30 -10.23
N SER A 456 -39.05 -2.43 -9.54
CA SER A 456 -39.38 -2.46 -8.11
C SER A 456 -38.30 -1.83 -7.23
N GLU A 457 -37.03 -2.14 -7.54
CA GLU A 457 -35.86 -1.69 -6.82
C GLU A 457 -35.61 -0.18 -7.07
N CYS A 458 -35.74 0.26 -8.33
CA CYS A 458 -35.64 1.69 -8.67
C CYS A 458 -36.74 2.51 -8.00
N ALA A 459 -37.98 2.01 -7.95
CA ALA A 459 -39.09 2.67 -7.27
C ALA A 459 -38.87 2.76 -5.74
N PHE A 460 -38.21 1.76 -5.14
CA PHE A 460 -37.79 1.83 -3.74
C PHE A 460 -36.74 2.93 -3.52
N LEU A 461 -35.66 2.90 -4.30
CA LEU A 461 -34.54 3.84 -4.12
C LEU A 461 -34.93 5.29 -4.45
N SER A 462 -35.78 5.51 -5.45
CA SER A 462 -36.25 6.85 -5.82
C SER A 462 -37.03 7.51 -4.68
N ARG A 463 -37.90 6.75 -3.98
CA ARG A 463 -38.59 7.23 -2.77
C ARG A 463 -37.65 7.59 -1.63
N HIS A 464 -36.50 6.92 -1.55
CA HIS A 464 -35.51 7.17 -0.50
C HIS A 464 -34.59 8.34 -0.86
N CYS A 465 -34.27 8.52 -2.14
CA CYS A 465 -33.36 9.53 -2.65
C CYS A 465 -34.15 10.72 -3.22
N LYS A 466 -34.69 11.60 -2.36
CA LYS A 466 -35.46 12.79 -2.80
C LYS A 466 -34.76 13.70 -3.83
N LYS A 467 -33.44 13.62 -3.95
CA LYS A 467 -32.64 14.36 -4.95
C LYS A 467 -32.77 13.75 -6.36
N ILE A 468 -33.00 12.43 -6.45
CA ILE A 468 -33.19 11.68 -7.72
C ILE A 468 -34.45 12.12 -8.44
N GLU A 469 -35.55 12.37 -7.73
CA GLU A 469 -36.82 12.81 -8.34
C GLU A 469 -36.71 14.12 -9.14
N LYS A 470 -35.68 14.94 -8.88
CA LYS A 470 -35.44 16.20 -9.62
C LYS A 470 -34.53 16.04 -10.84
N GLU A 471 -33.63 15.06 -10.86
CA GLU A 471 -32.61 14.90 -11.91
C GLU A 471 -32.87 13.71 -12.84
N LEU A 472 -33.41 12.61 -12.31
CA LEU A 472 -34.13 11.61 -13.08
C LEU A 472 -35.58 12.08 -13.11
N THR A 473 -36.01 12.73 -14.20
CA THR A 473 -37.44 12.84 -14.45
C THR A 473 -38.00 11.44 -14.39
N LEU A 474 -38.87 11.19 -13.41
CA LEU A 474 -39.60 9.94 -13.23
C LEU A 474 -40.15 9.43 -14.58
N GLU A 475 -40.48 10.36 -15.49
CA GLU A 475 -40.81 10.18 -16.92
C GLU A 475 -39.90 9.18 -17.67
N LYS A 476 -38.56 9.25 -17.55
CA LYS A 476 -37.65 8.33 -18.27
C LYS A 476 -37.65 6.91 -17.71
N LEU A 477 -37.89 6.75 -16.40
CA LEU A 477 -38.08 5.42 -15.79
C LEU A 477 -39.49 4.89 -16.11
N THR A 478 -40.50 5.77 -16.24
CA THR A 478 -41.84 5.38 -16.67
C THR A 478 -41.95 5.09 -18.17
N GLU A 479 -41.07 5.62 -19.04
CA GLU A 479 -40.95 5.16 -20.43
C GLU A 479 -40.67 3.65 -20.51
N PHE A 480 -39.94 3.09 -19.54
CA PHE A 480 -39.77 1.64 -19.40
C PHE A 480 -40.97 0.94 -18.72
N SER A 481 -41.77 1.65 -17.91
CA SER A 481 -43.03 1.12 -17.35
C SER A 481 -44.15 1.02 -18.39
N HIS A 482 -44.03 1.73 -19.52
CA HIS A 482 -44.94 1.64 -20.67
C HIS A 482 -44.63 0.47 -21.60
N LEU A 483 -43.58 -0.32 -21.34
CA LEU A 483 -43.47 -1.68 -21.87
C LEU A 483 -44.52 -2.54 -21.14
N ASN A 484 -45.76 -2.37 -21.59
CA ASN A 484 -46.92 -3.14 -21.18
C ASN A 484 -46.65 -4.60 -21.60
N PHE A 485 -46.16 -5.43 -20.69
CA PHE A 485 -46.08 -6.90 -20.87
C PHE A 485 -47.47 -7.57 -20.84
N GLY A 486 -48.54 -6.80 -21.06
CA GLY A 486 -49.92 -7.28 -21.12
C GLY A 486 -50.30 -7.88 -22.47
N ASP A 487 -49.47 -7.71 -23.52
CA ASP A 487 -49.68 -8.28 -24.85
C ASP A 487 -48.48 -9.14 -25.31
N MET A 488 -47.99 -10.03 -24.43
CA MET A 488 -47.17 -11.20 -24.80
C MET A 488 -47.76 -12.49 -24.22
#